data_AF-A0A498A486-F1
#
_entry.id   AF-A0A498A486-F1
#
_cell.length_a   1.000
_cell.length_b   1.000
_cell.length_c   1.000
_cell.angle_alpha   90.00
_cell.angle_beta   90.00
_cell.angle_gamma   90.00
#
_symmetry.space_group_name_H-M   'P 1'
#
loop_
_entity.id
_entity.type
_entity.pdbx_description
1 polymer ?
#
loop_
_entity_poly.entity_id
_entity_poly.type
_entity_poly.pdbx_seq_one_letter_code
_entity_poly.pdbx_strand_id
1 'polypeptide(L)'
;MNKPLKIFAMAVPTLAVLSACVPTPEELETTPVKVQTPKGVVTCQLYRHDRVSWDRAIDFPATKMSVPEADNYCKQEGLRRLKR
;
A
#
# COMPACT_ATOMS: atom_id res chain seq x y z
N MET A 1 -17.00 -41.64 43.47
CA MET A 1 -15.68 -40.97 43.50
C MET A 1 -15.43 -40.40 42.13
N ASN A 2 -15.70 -39.10 41.94
CA ASN A 2 -15.84 -38.50 40.62
C ASN A 2 -14.78 -37.40 40.54
N LYS A 3 -13.63 -37.67 39.90
CA LYS A 3 -12.56 -36.68 39.75
C LYS A 3 -13.04 -35.56 38.82
N PRO A 4 -12.91 -34.27 39.18
CA PRO A 4 -13.08 -33.19 38.22
C PRO A 4 -11.83 -33.14 37.35
N LEU A 5 -11.95 -33.61 36.11
CA LEU A 5 -10.92 -33.40 35.10
C LEU A 5 -10.87 -31.89 34.82
N LYS A 6 -9.79 -31.25 35.25
CA LYS A 6 -9.49 -29.84 35.02
C LYS A 6 -9.28 -29.60 33.52
N ILE A 7 -10.37 -29.32 32.79
CA ILE A 7 -10.32 -28.88 31.39
C ILE A 7 -10.15 -27.35 31.39
N PHE A 8 -8.97 -26.90 31.79
CA PHE A 8 -8.53 -25.52 31.62
C PHE A 8 -7.05 -25.58 31.24
N ALA A 9 -6.77 -25.85 29.96
CA ALA A 9 -5.50 -25.52 29.28
C ALA A 9 -5.37 -26.32 27.97
N MET A 10 -6.19 -26.03 26.95
CA MET A 10 -5.80 -26.38 25.57
C MET A 10 -6.73 -25.71 24.55
N ALA A 11 -6.62 -24.39 24.40
CA ALA A 11 -7.33 -23.69 23.31
C ALA A 11 -6.67 -22.39 22.84
N VAL A 12 -5.36 -22.20 23.02
CA VAL A 12 -4.67 -21.01 22.51
C VAL A 12 -3.25 -21.40 22.06
N PRO A 13 -3.06 -21.79 20.79
CA PRO A 13 -2.07 -21.02 20.01
C PRO A 13 -2.39 -20.86 18.51
N THR A 14 -3.64 -21.08 18.06
CA THR A 14 -3.97 -20.99 16.62
C THR A 14 -4.04 -19.56 16.07
N LEU A 15 -4.11 -18.54 16.94
CA LEU A 15 -4.18 -17.13 16.52
C LEU A 15 -2.83 -16.55 16.07
N ALA A 16 -1.69 -17.20 16.38
CA ALA A 16 -0.36 -16.66 16.07
C ALA A 16 0.10 -16.90 14.61
N VAL A 17 -0.62 -17.70 13.83
CA VAL A 17 -0.19 -18.12 12.47
C VAL A 17 -0.75 -17.21 11.36
N LEU A 18 -1.65 -16.28 11.69
CA LEU A 18 -2.34 -15.44 10.69
C LEU A 18 -1.56 -14.16 10.31
N SER A 19 -0.45 -13.83 10.98
CA SER A 19 0.37 -12.65 10.66
C SER A 19 1.50 -12.91 9.65
N ALA A 20 1.67 -14.15 9.17
CA ALA A 20 2.85 -14.55 8.41
C ALA A 20 2.83 -14.26 6.89
N CYS A 21 1.74 -13.70 6.35
CA CYS A 21 1.60 -13.46 4.90
C CYS A 21 1.30 -11.99 4.55
N VAL A 22 1.75 -11.02 5.36
CA VAL A 22 1.63 -9.60 4.98
C VAL A 22 2.82 -9.24 4.09
N PRO A 23 2.60 -8.90 2.80
CA PRO A 23 3.68 -8.44 1.94
C PRO A 23 4.32 -7.16 2.49
N THR A 24 5.64 -7.07 2.35
CA THR A 24 6.40 -5.86 2.68
C THR A 24 5.98 -4.70 1.77
N PRO A 25 6.10 -3.43 2.20
CA PRO A 25 5.81 -2.28 1.34
C PRO A 25 6.55 -2.34 0.00
N GLU A 26 7.81 -2.75 0.01
CA GLU A 26 8.65 -2.88 -1.18
C GLU A 26 8.10 -3.91 -2.18
N GLU A 27 7.50 -5.00 -1.71
CA GLU A 27 6.83 -5.99 -2.56
C GLU A 27 5.52 -5.48 -3.18
N LEU A 28 5.01 -4.35 -2.69
CA LEU A 28 3.80 -3.70 -3.17
C LEU A 28 4.09 -2.52 -4.09
N GLU A 29 5.36 -2.11 -4.16
CA GLU A 29 5.83 -0.94 -4.89
C GLU A 29 6.31 -1.30 -6.30
N THR A 30 5.98 -0.43 -7.26
CA THR A 30 6.58 -0.47 -8.59
C THR A 30 7.87 0.36 -8.64
N THR A 31 8.66 0.21 -9.70
CA THR A 31 9.74 1.17 -9.98
C THR A 31 9.15 2.58 -10.12
N PRO A 32 9.69 3.61 -9.46
CA PRO A 32 9.15 4.96 -9.54
C PRO A 32 9.01 5.47 -10.97
N VAL A 33 7.92 6.20 -11.21
CA VAL A 33 7.56 6.65 -12.56
C VAL A 33 7.55 8.17 -12.61
N LYS A 34 8.06 8.74 -13.70
CA LYS A 34 8.02 10.19 -13.92
C LYS A 34 6.80 10.55 -14.74
N VAL A 35 5.93 11.39 -14.19
CA VAL A 35 4.73 11.90 -14.84
C VAL A 35 4.97 13.37 -15.18
N GLN A 36 4.82 13.71 -16.45
CA GLN A 36 4.94 15.09 -16.90
C GLN A 36 3.63 15.83 -16.67
N THR A 37 3.68 16.94 -15.94
CA THR A 37 2.51 17.79 -15.66
C THR A 37 2.76 19.22 -16.12
N PRO A 38 1.71 20.06 -16.26
CA PRO A 38 1.88 21.48 -16.59
C PRO A 38 2.73 22.27 -15.57
N LYS A 39 2.81 21.79 -14.33
CA LYS A 39 3.52 22.45 -13.21
C LYS A 39 4.90 21.85 -12.96
N GLY A 40 5.32 20.86 -13.75
CA GLY A 40 6.63 20.21 -13.66
C GLY A 40 6.53 18.69 -13.63
N VAL A 41 7.65 18.03 -13.39
CA VAL A 41 7.72 16.56 -13.29
C VAL A 41 7.29 16.13 -11.89
N VAL A 42 6.42 15.14 -11.80
CA VAL A 42 6.10 14.43 -10.55
C VAL A 42 6.72 13.04 -10.63
N THR A 43 7.50 12.66 -9.63
CA THR A 43 7.97 11.28 -9.46
C THR A 43 6.98 10.56 -8.56
N CYS A 44 6.33 9.53 -9.10
CA CYS A 44 5.27 8.79 -8.44
C CYS A 44 5.76 7.40 -8.01
N GLN A 45 5.45 7.05 -6.76
CA GLN A 45 5.43 5.68 -6.30
C GLN A 45 4.03 5.12 -6.58
N LEU A 46 3.93 4.20 -7.54
CA LEU A 46 2.69 3.46 -7.76
C LEU A 46 2.76 2.16 -6.98
N TYR A 47 1.65 1.81 -6.34
CA TYR A 47 1.47 0.53 -5.67
C TYR A 47 0.76 -0.44 -6.61
N ARG A 48 0.51 -1.66 -6.13
CA ARG A 48 -0.19 -2.71 -6.89
C ARG A 48 -1.36 -2.17 -7.70
N HIS A 49 -1.52 -2.73 -8.90
CA HIS A 49 -2.55 -2.31 -9.87
C HIS A 49 -3.98 -2.28 -9.31
N ASP A 50 -4.30 -3.11 -8.32
CA ASP A 50 -5.60 -3.17 -7.66
C ASP A 50 -5.79 -2.15 -6.51
N ARG A 51 -4.77 -1.33 -6.20
CA ARG A 51 -4.77 -0.38 -5.06
C ARG A 51 -4.30 1.03 -5.44
N VAL A 52 -4.79 1.57 -6.55
CA VAL A 52 -4.46 2.91 -7.05
C VAL A 52 -4.68 4.03 -6.02
N SER A 53 -5.61 3.87 -5.07
CA SER A 53 -5.81 4.86 -4.01
C SER A 53 -4.59 5.10 -3.13
N TRP A 54 -3.63 4.18 -3.14
CA TRP A 54 -2.37 4.25 -2.41
C TRP A 54 -1.27 4.99 -3.15
N ASP A 55 -1.41 5.23 -4.46
CA ASP A 55 -0.37 5.89 -5.27
C ASP A 55 -0.05 7.29 -4.74
N ARG A 56 1.25 7.58 -4.54
CA ARG A 56 1.75 8.82 -3.93
C ARG A 56 2.86 9.46 -4.76
N ALA A 57 3.00 10.77 -4.64
CA ALA A 57 4.18 11.48 -5.09
C ALA A 57 5.33 11.31 -4.08
N ILE A 58 6.51 10.94 -4.56
CA ILE A 58 7.75 10.87 -3.76
C ILE A 58 8.69 12.04 -4.04
N ASP A 59 8.51 12.73 -5.18
CA ASP A 59 9.17 14.00 -5.49
C ASP A 59 8.29 14.84 -6.43
N PHE A 60 8.23 16.15 -6.20
CA PHE A 60 7.47 17.10 -7.01
C PHE A 60 7.89 18.55 -6.72
N PRO A 61 7.56 19.52 -7.60
CA PRO A 61 7.91 20.92 -7.40
C PRO A 61 6.99 21.56 -6.34
N ALA A 62 7.40 21.50 -5.07
CA ALA A 62 6.61 21.96 -3.92
C ALA A 62 6.24 23.46 -3.97
N THR A 63 6.96 24.26 -4.73
CA THR A 63 6.63 25.69 -4.96
C THR A 63 5.51 25.90 -5.98
N LYS A 64 5.13 24.88 -6.76
CA LYS A 64 4.16 24.98 -7.86
C LYS A 64 2.88 24.18 -7.64
N MET A 65 2.91 23.17 -6.77
CA MET A 65 1.77 22.31 -6.47
C MET A 65 1.79 21.82 -5.02
N SER A 66 0.63 21.45 -4.52
CA SER A 66 0.47 20.84 -3.19
C SER A 66 0.68 19.32 -3.23
N VAL A 67 0.95 18.70 -2.08
CA VAL A 67 1.02 17.23 -1.96
C VAL A 67 -0.24 16.54 -2.51
N PRO A 68 -1.48 16.96 -2.15
CA PRO A 68 -2.69 16.30 -2.68
C PRO A 68 -2.84 16.44 -4.20
N GLU A 69 -2.39 17.56 -4.77
CA GLU A 69 -2.40 17.75 -6.22
C GLU A 69 -1.39 16.81 -6.90
N ALA A 70 -0.17 16.67 -6.37
CA ALA A 70 0.83 15.75 -6.86
C ALA A 70 0.38 14.28 -6.76
N ASP A 71 -0.18 13.90 -5.60
CA ASP A 71 -0.75 12.56 -5.37
C ASP A 71 -1.87 12.24 -6.37
N ASN A 72 -2.68 13.23 -6.75
CA ASN A 72 -3.74 13.04 -7.74
C ASN A 72 -3.19 12.68 -9.13
N TYR A 73 -2.07 13.28 -9.55
CA TYR A 73 -1.39 12.87 -10.79
C TYR A 73 -0.90 11.42 -10.72
N CYS A 74 -0.37 10.99 -9.57
CA CYS A 74 0.08 9.62 -9.38
C CYS A 74 -1.07 8.62 -9.45
N LYS A 75 -2.21 8.93 -8.82
CA LYS A 75 -3.43 8.12 -8.91
C LYS A 75 -3.97 8.04 -10.34
N GLN A 76 -3.96 9.16 -11.07
CA GLN A 76 -4.37 9.15 -12.48
C GLN A 76 -3.48 8.26 -13.35
N GLU A 77 -2.16 8.26 -13.10
CA GLU A 77 -1.24 7.36 -13.78
C GLU A 77 -1.48 5.90 -13.41
N GLY A 78 -1.73 5.58 -12.14
CA GLY A 78 -2.15 4.24 -11.69
C GLY A 78 -3.42 3.76 -12.40
N LEU A 79 -4.46 4.61 -12.43
CA LEU A 79 -5.70 4.32 -13.16
C LEU A 79 -5.47 4.11 -14.65
N ARG A 80 -4.60 4.90 -15.28
CA ARG A 80 -4.26 4.77 -16.70
C ARG A 80 -3.62 3.41 -17.00
N ARG A 81 -2.73 2.93 -16.12
CA ARG A 81 -2.06 1.63 -16.26
C ARG A 81 -2.98 0.44 -16.01
N LEU A 82 -3.94 0.57 -15.09
CA LEU A 82 -4.93 -0.47 -14.81
C LEU A 82 -5.82 -0.79 -16.02
N LYS A 83 -6.07 0.19 -16.89
CA LYS A 83 -6.94 0.04 -18.08
C LYS A 83 -6.25 -0.58 -19.30
N ARG A 84 -4.98 -0.98 -19.20
CA ARG A 84 -4.16 -1.47 -20.31
C ARG A 84 -4.00 -2.98 -20.23
#